data_AF-A0A0G4LA46-F1
#
_entry.id   AF-A0A0G4LA46-F1
#
_cell.length_a   1.000
_cell.length_b   1.000
_cell.length_c   1.000
_cell.angle_alpha   90.00
_cell.angle_beta   90.00
_cell.angle_gamma   90.00
#
_symmetry.space_group_name_H-M   'P 1'
#
loop_
_entity.id
_entity.type
_entity.pdbx_description
1 polymer ?
#
loop_
_entity_poly.entity_id
_entity_poly.type
_entity_poly.pdbx_seq_one_letter_code
_entity_poly.pdbx_strand_id
1 'polypeptide(L)'
;MVKDARSKGLKAPVLLMGYYNPLLSYGEERLLNDCADSGVNGFIVVDLPPEEAVSFRKLCNKGQLSYVPLIAPATSDARMKILCQLADSFIYVVSRQGVTGALGSLNANLPELISRVKKYSGDKPAAVGFGVSTREHFQSLATLSDGVVVGSQIITTLQKATPENRLKDLEEYCAYLGGRRPEAANETTREVGIVEAIADAKAPEAVPTVSATITAEQDSDLVAQLAAMHGKIPER
;
A
#
# COMPACT_ATOMS: atom_id res chain seq x y z
N MET A 1 -1.62 -10.33 18.66
CA MET A 1 -0.56 -9.46 18.11
C MET A 1 -0.98 -8.00 17.95
N VAL A 2 -1.94 -7.63 17.09
CA VAL A 2 -2.33 -6.21 16.91
C VAL A 2 -2.86 -5.62 18.21
N LYS A 3 -3.78 -6.32 18.89
CA LYS A 3 -4.28 -5.94 20.22
C LYS A 3 -3.16 -5.70 21.25
N ASP A 4 -2.15 -6.57 21.26
CA ASP A 4 -0.99 -6.44 22.15
C ASP A 4 -0.09 -5.26 21.77
N ALA A 5 0.03 -4.95 20.48
CA ALA A 5 0.78 -3.77 20.04
C ALA A 5 0.03 -2.48 20.40
N ARG A 6 -1.31 -2.46 20.26
CA ARG A 6 -2.17 -1.35 20.69
C ARG A 6 -2.06 -1.11 22.20
N SER A 7 -2.12 -2.17 23.02
CA SER A 7 -1.97 -2.04 24.48
C SER A 7 -0.58 -1.53 24.90
N LYS A 8 0.45 -1.77 24.08
CA LYS A 8 1.80 -1.21 24.24
C LYS A 8 1.99 0.19 23.64
N GLY A 9 0.92 0.83 23.15
CA GLY A 9 0.93 2.22 22.69
C GLY A 9 1.11 2.42 21.18
N LEU A 10 0.94 1.40 20.34
CA LEU A 10 0.98 1.56 18.88
C LEU A 10 -0.17 2.49 18.42
N LYS A 11 0.18 3.66 17.88
CA LYS A 11 -0.78 4.63 17.32
C LYS A 11 -0.87 4.61 15.79
N ALA A 12 0.14 4.06 15.10
CA ALA A 12 0.17 4.01 13.65
C ALA A 12 -1.00 3.17 13.08
N PRO A 13 -1.62 3.55 11.97
CA PRO A 13 -2.60 2.71 11.30
C PRO A 13 -2.01 1.33 10.93
N VAL A 14 -2.78 0.26 11.12
CA VAL A 14 -2.37 -1.12 10.83
C VAL A 14 -3.28 -1.70 9.75
N LEU A 15 -2.69 -2.06 8.62
CA LEU A 15 -3.36 -2.78 7.54
C LEU A 15 -2.86 -4.22 7.50
N LEU A 16 -3.77 -5.18 7.33
CA LEU A 16 -3.43 -6.57 7.10
C LEU A 16 -3.29 -6.83 5.60
N MET A 17 -2.13 -7.33 5.18
CA MET A 17 -1.86 -7.65 3.78
C MET A 17 -1.77 -9.17 3.58
N GLY A 18 -2.45 -9.70 2.56
CA GLY A 18 -2.42 -11.15 2.30
C GLY A 18 -3.27 -11.59 1.11
N TYR A 19 -3.38 -12.91 0.96
CA TYR A 19 -4.28 -13.57 0.01
C TYR A 19 -5.67 -13.72 0.61
N TYR A 20 -6.69 -13.81 -0.23
CA TYR A 20 -8.08 -13.88 0.20
C TYR A 20 -8.44 -15.22 0.85
N ASN A 21 -7.85 -16.33 0.39
CA ASN A 21 -8.22 -17.67 0.85
C ASN A 21 -8.11 -17.88 2.39
N PRO A 22 -7.06 -17.42 3.08
CA PRO A 22 -7.02 -17.41 4.55
C PRO A 22 -8.14 -16.61 5.22
N LEU A 23 -8.54 -15.47 4.66
CA LEU A 23 -9.65 -14.66 5.18
C LEU A 23 -10.97 -15.42 5.05
N LEU A 24 -11.20 -16.01 3.88
CA LEU A 24 -12.39 -16.81 3.59
C LEU A 24 -12.49 -18.03 4.52
N SER A 25 -11.38 -18.75 4.71
CA SER A 25 -11.30 -19.92 5.60
C SER A 25 -11.60 -19.58 7.06
N TYR A 26 -11.26 -18.37 7.50
CA TYR A 26 -11.55 -17.88 8.85
C TYR A 26 -13.05 -17.52 9.04
N GLY A 27 -13.73 -17.18 7.95
CA GLY A 27 -15.07 -16.60 7.93
C GLY A 27 -15.01 -15.08 7.96
N GLU A 28 -15.58 -14.44 6.93
CA GLU A 28 -15.42 -13.01 6.68
C GLU A 28 -16.02 -12.13 7.79
N GLU A 29 -17.24 -12.40 8.24
CA GLU A 29 -17.87 -11.62 9.31
C GLU A 29 -17.10 -11.71 10.62
N ARG A 30 -16.70 -12.94 10.98
CA ARG A 30 -15.89 -13.19 12.17
C ARG A 30 -14.57 -12.44 12.10
N LEU A 31 -13.88 -12.54 10.96
CA LEU A 31 -12.62 -11.86 10.73
C LEU A 31 -12.75 -10.35 10.93
N LEU A 32 -13.79 -9.74 10.36
CA LEU A 32 -13.98 -8.30 10.42
C LEU A 32 -14.26 -7.81 11.84
N ASN A 33 -15.10 -8.53 12.60
CA ASN A 33 -15.34 -8.22 14.01
C ASN A 33 -14.05 -8.35 14.83
N ASP A 34 -13.34 -9.47 14.70
CA ASP A 34 -12.09 -9.71 15.45
C ASP A 34 -10.99 -8.68 15.08
N CYS A 35 -10.95 -8.24 13.82
CA CYS A 35 -10.03 -7.20 13.34
C CYS A 35 -10.37 -5.81 13.88
N ALA A 36 -11.65 -5.42 13.84
CA ALA A 36 -12.13 -4.16 14.39
C ALA A 36 -11.84 -4.09 15.90
N ASP A 37 -12.20 -5.13 16.65
CA ASP A 37 -11.94 -5.24 18.10
C ASP A 37 -10.45 -5.22 18.45
N SER A 38 -9.60 -5.72 17.54
CA SER A 38 -8.14 -5.69 17.71
C SER A 38 -7.50 -4.34 17.37
N GLY A 39 -8.24 -3.42 16.75
CA GLY A 39 -7.73 -2.12 16.30
C GLY A 39 -6.97 -2.16 14.97
N VAL A 40 -7.33 -3.10 14.09
CA VAL A 40 -6.94 -3.10 12.66
C VAL A 40 -7.69 -1.99 11.94
N ASN A 41 -7.07 -1.38 10.93
CA ASN A 41 -7.67 -0.27 10.17
C ASN A 41 -8.13 -0.68 8.77
N GLY A 42 -7.74 -1.85 8.28
CA GLY A 42 -8.11 -2.27 6.94
C GLY A 42 -7.25 -3.39 6.37
N PHE A 43 -7.42 -3.64 5.07
CA PHE A 43 -6.82 -4.75 4.36
C PHE A 43 -6.24 -4.36 3.01
N ILE A 44 -5.16 -5.05 2.64
CA ILE A 44 -4.63 -5.13 1.28
C ILE A 44 -4.73 -6.59 0.85
N VAL A 45 -5.72 -6.92 0.02
CA VAL A 45 -5.92 -8.28 -0.48
C VAL A 45 -5.45 -8.36 -1.93
N VAL A 46 -4.43 -9.18 -2.19
CA VAL A 46 -3.63 -9.08 -3.43
C VAL A 46 -4.20 -9.85 -4.62
N ASP A 47 -5.13 -10.76 -4.39
CA ASP A 47 -5.64 -11.74 -5.36
C ASP A 47 -7.14 -11.59 -5.64
N LEU A 48 -7.80 -10.56 -5.11
CA LEU A 48 -9.23 -10.36 -5.35
C LEU A 48 -9.50 -9.83 -6.79
N PRO A 49 -10.36 -10.52 -7.57
CA PRO A 49 -10.92 -9.93 -8.78
C PRO A 49 -11.87 -8.76 -8.41
N PRO A 50 -12.12 -7.81 -9.33
CA PRO A 50 -12.91 -6.62 -9.05
C PRO A 50 -14.30 -6.92 -8.47
N GLU A 51 -14.96 -7.97 -8.96
CA GLU A 51 -16.30 -8.37 -8.54
C GLU A 51 -16.32 -8.79 -7.08
N GLU A 52 -15.37 -9.63 -6.66
CA GLU A 52 -15.23 -10.05 -5.26
C GLU A 52 -14.71 -8.91 -4.37
N ALA A 53 -13.90 -8.01 -4.91
CA ALA A 53 -13.43 -6.82 -4.20
C ALA A 53 -14.58 -5.89 -3.82
N VAL A 54 -15.64 -5.77 -4.64
CA VAL A 54 -16.84 -4.99 -4.27
C VAL A 54 -17.53 -5.60 -3.07
N SER A 55 -17.78 -6.92 -3.09
CA SER A 55 -18.45 -7.62 -2.01
C SER A 55 -17.64 -7.55 -0.72
N PHE A 56 -16.32 -7.79 -0.80
CA PHE A 56 -15.43 -7.69 0.35
C PHE A 56 -15.38 -6.27 0.91
N ARG A 57 -15.29 -5.24 0.05
CA ARG A 57 -15.33 -3.83 0.49
C ARG A 57 -16.61 -3.49 1.24
N LYS A 58 -17.77 -3.97 0.79
CA LYS A 58 -19.04 -3.75 1.51
C LYS A 58 -18.99 -4.32 2.92
N LEU A 59 -18.38 -5.49 3.09
CA LEU A 59 -18.19 -6.08 4.41
C LEU A 59 -17.20 -5.26 5.25
N CYS A 60 -16.08 -4.82 4.67
CA CYS A 60 -15.14 -3.91 5.35
C CYS A 60 -15.82 -2.62 5.84
N ASN A 61 -16.67 -2.01 5.03
CA ASN A 61 -17.41 -0.80 5.38
C ASN A 61 -18.34 -1.01 6.59
N LYS A 62 -18.99 -2.18 6.70
CA LYS A 62 -19.81 -2.52 7.90
C LYS A 62 -18.97 -2.55 9.18
N GLY A 63 -17.73 -3.00 9.07
CA GLY A 63 -16.76 -3.06 10.18
C GLY A 63 -15.93 -1.78 10.38
N GLN A 64 -16.20 -0.71 9.63
CA GLN A 64 -15.38 0.52 9.61
C GLN A 64 -13.89 0.25 9.27
N LEU A 65 -13.64 -0.76 8.45
CA LEU A 65 -12.32 -1.15 7.97
C LEU A 65 -12.14 -0.67 6.54
N SER A 66 -10.94 -0.18 6.21
CA SER A 66 -10.62 0.28 4.86
C SER A 66 -10.22 -0.87 3.96
N TYR A 67 -10.72 -0.88 2.72
CA TYR A 67 -10.14 -1.69 1.66
C TYR A 67 -9.16 -0.86 0.81
N VAL A 68 -7.93 -1.36 0.67
CA VAL A 68 -6.88 -0.74 -0.13
C VAL A 68 -6.63 -1.59 -1.37
N PRO A 69 -7.10 -1.15 -2.55
CA PRO A 69 -6.92 -1.89 -3.79
C PRO A 69 -5.48 -1.77 -4.29
N LEU A 70 -5.05 -2.81 -4.99
CA LEU A 70 -3.72 -2.90 -5.59
C LEU A 70 -3.80 -2.73 -7.11
N ILE A 71 -2.93 -1.88 -7.65
CA ILE A 71 -2.84 -1.61 -9.09
C ILE A 71 -1.42 -1.92 -9.58
N ALA A 72 -1.33 -2.68 -10.66
CA ALA A 72 -0.07 -3.07 -11.29
C ALA A 72 0.01 -2.47 -12.71
N PRO A 73 1.19 -2.46 -13.36
CA PRO A 73 1.34 -1.87 -14.69
C PRO A 73 0.49 -2.60 -15.76
N ALA A 74 0.24 -3.89 -15.54
CA ALA A 74 -0.60 -4.73 -16.40
C ALA A 74 -2.11 -4.53 -16.19
N THR A 75 -2.51 -3.72 -15.21
CA THR A 75 -3.93 -3.44 -14.97
C THR A 75 -4.49 -2.60 -16.12
N SER A 76 -5.52 -3.13 -16.78
CA SER A 76 -6.23 -2.43 -17.86
C SER A 76 -6.93 -1.18 -17.34
N ASP A 77 -7.17 -0.19 -18.22
CA ASP A 77 -7.88 1.04 -17.86
C ASP A 77 -9.28 0.78 -17.30
N ALA A 78 -10.00 -0.19 -17.86
CA ALA A 78 -11.33 -0.58 -17.38
C ALA A 78 -11.27 -1.09 -15.93
N ARG A 79 -10.30 -1.97 -15.62
CA ARG A 79 -10.11 -2.49 -14.27
C ARG A 79 -9.60 -1.41 -13.31
N MET A 80 -8.73 -0.52 -13.79
CA MET A 80 -8.17 0.58 -13.01
C MET A 80 -9.27 1.53 -12.52
N LYS A 81 -10.20 1.94 -13.39
CA LYS A 81 -11.34 2.80 -13.03
C LYS A 81 -12.14 2.23 -11.85
N ILE A 82 -12.45 0.94 -11.90
CA ILE A 82 -13.24 0.25 -10.87
C ILE A 82 -12.45 0.16 -9.56
N LEU A 83 -11.19 -0.27 -9.62
CA LEU A 83 -10.33 -0.33 -8.43
C LEU A 83 -10.16 1.05 -7.78
N CYS A 84 -10.00 2.11 -8.58
CA CYS A 84 -9.87 3.47 -8.09
C CYS A 84 -11.15 3.96 -7.36
N GLN A 85 -12.33 3.54 -7.82
CA GLN A 85 -13.59 3.84 -7.15
C GLN A 85 -13.74 3.06 -5.82
N LEU A 86 -13.23 1.83 -5.76
CA LEU A 86 -13.22 1.00 -4.53
C LEU A 86 -12.25 1.46 -3.44
N ALA A 87 -11.26 2.29 -3.76
CA ALA A 87 -10.28 2.74 -2.78
C ALA A 87 -10.93 3.65 -1.71
N ASP A 88 -10.87 3.25 -0.43
CA ASP A 88 -11.40 4.10 0.66
C ASP A 88 -10.34 5.10 1.16
N SER A 89 -9.10 4.64 1.34
CA SER A 89 -8.04 5.46 1.95
C SER A 89 -6.98 5.89 0.93
N PHE A 90 -6.37 4.91 0.26
CA PHE A 90 -5.34 5.15 -0.75
C PHE A 90 -5.31 3.96 -1.71
N ILE A 91 -4.59 4.13 -2.82
CA ILE A 91 -4.36 3.10 -3.82
C ILE A 91 -2.93 2.60 -3.69
N TYR A 92 -2.74 1.29 -3.61
CA TYR A 92 -1.41 0.71 -3.58
C TYR A 92 -0.93 0.36 -4.99
N VAL A 93 0.02 1.15 -5.51
CA VAL A 93 0.63 0.94 -6.82
C VAL A 93 1.88 0.10 -6.68
N VAL A 94 1.94 -1.03 -7.38
CA VAL A 94 3.08 -1.95 -7.34
C VAL A 94 3.77 -2.06 -8.70
N SER A 95 5.05 -2.38 -8.68
CA SER A 95 5.92 -2.24 -9.86
C SER A 95 5.98 -3.43 -10.82
N ARG A 96 5.73 -4.67 -10.38
CA ARG A 96 6.31 -5.82 -11.08
C ARG A 96 5.29 -6.78 -11.69
N GLN A 97 5.42 -6.96 -13.00
CA GLN A 97 5.35 -8.29 -13.60
C GLN A 97 6.68 -9.00 -13.30
N GLY A 98 6.70 -9.87 -12.29
CA GLY A 98 7.82 -10.79 -12.00
C GLY A 98 8.57 -10.53 -10.69
N VAL A 99 8.55 -11.50 -9.77
CA VAL A 99 9.36 -11.74 -8.54
C VAL A 99 10.10 -10.61 -7.83
N THR A 100 9.64 -10.21 -6.64
CA THR A 100 10.38 -9.42 -5.63
C THR A 100 11.89 -9.78 -5.57
N GLY A 101 12.80 -8.83 -5.85
CA GLY A 101 14.24 -9.00 -5.56
C GLY A 101 15.30 -8.79 -6.66
N ALA A 102 15.02 -8.24 -7.85
CA ALA A 102 16.04 -8.04 -8.89
C ALA A 102 16.10 -6.58 -9.38
N LEU A 103 17.18 -5.91 -8.99
CA LEU A 103 17.93 -4.80 -9.61
C LEU A 103 17.17 -3.73 -10.43
N GLY A 104 17.04 -2.54 -9.83
CA GLY A 104 17.96 -1.45 -10.19
C GLY A 104 17.45 -0.30 -11.06
N SER A 105 16.27 -0.37 -11.67
CA SER A 105 15.70 0.79 -12.37
C SER A 105 14.26 1.05 -11.94
N LEU A 106 13.99 2.31 -11.57
CA LEU A 106 12.62 2.81 -11.50
C LEU A 106 11.98 2.54 -12.86
N ASN A 107 10.83 1.87 -12.86
CA ASN A 107 10.12 1.57 -14.09
C ASN A 107 9.85 2.90 -14.81
N ALA A 108 10.36 3.08 -16.03
CA ALA A 108 10.21 4.33 -16.78
C ALA A 108 8.73 4.71 -16.95
N ASN A 109 7.83 3.73 -16.87
CA ASN A 109 6.38 3.92 -16.98
C ASN A 109 5.71 4.26 -15.64
N LEU A 110 6.45 4.40 -14.54
CA LEU A 110 5.88 4.68 -13.23
C LEU A 110 5.18 6.06 -13.15
N PRO A 111 5.78 7.17 -13.62
CA PRO A 111 5.09 8.46 -13.61
C PRO A 111 3.78 8.44 -14.39
N GLU A 112 3.76 7.74 -15.53
CA GLU A 112 2.55 7.55 -16.34
C GLU A 112 1.51 6.71 -15.60
N LEU A 113 1.92 5.62 -14.96
CA LEU A 113 1.01 4.78 -14.17
C LEU A 113 0.38 5.56 -13.01
N ILE A 114 1.16 6.33 -12.26
CA ILE A 114 0.64 7.16 -11.17
C ILE A 114 -0.32 8.22 -11.72
N SER A 115 0.03 8.86 -12.84
CA SER A 115 -0.85 9.83 -13.51
C SER A 115 -2.20 9.20 -13.91
N ARG A 116 -2.18 8.00 -14.50
CA ARG A 116 -3.40 7.24 -14.82
C ARG A 116 -4.21 6.91 -13.57
N VAL A 117 -3.56 6.48 -12.49
CA VAL A 117 -4.20 6.18 -11.21
C VAL A 117 -4.88 7.42 -10.64
N LYS A 118 -4.16 8.55 -10.53
CA LYS A 118 -4.70 9.83 -10.02
C LYS A 118 -5.87 10.33 -10.88
N LYS A 119 -5.75 10.23 -12.21
CA LYS A 119 -6.82 10.57 -13.14
C LYS A 119 -8.10 9.76 -12.89
N TYR A 120 -7.98 8.45 -12.69
CA TYR A 120 -9.15 7.59 -12.51
C TYR A 120 -9.66 7.54 -11.06
N SER A 121 -8.84 7.90 -10.08
CA SER A 121 -9.23 7.96 -8.68
C SER A 121 -9.83 9.28 -8.25
N GLY A 122 -9.71 10.34 -9.06
CA GLY A 122 -10.08 11.69 -8.65
C GLY A 122 -9.12 12.23 -7.60
N ASP A 123 -7.81 12.04 -7.84
CA ASP A 123 -6.72 12.49 -6.95
C ASP A 123 -6.70 11.87 -5.55
N LYS A 124 -7.26 10.65 -5.38
CA LYS A 124 -7.03 9.88 -4.14
C LYS A 124 -5.53 9.59 -3.96
N PRO A 125 -5.03 9.55 -2.70
CA PRO A 125 -3.63 9.26 -2.41
C PRO A 125 -3.16 7.94 -3.04
N ALA A 126 -1.97 7.95 -3.63
CA ALA A 126 -1.33 6.77 -4.18
C ALA A 126 -0.04 6.46 -3.42
N ALA A 127 0.04 5.25 -2.87
CA ALA A 127 1.24 4.72 -2.25
C ALA A 127 1.98 3.78 -3.21
N VAL A 128 3.30 3.89 -3.33
CA VAL A 128 4.08 3.14 -4.31
C VAL A 128 5.02 2.12 -3.66
N GLY A 129 4.99 0.88 -4.13
CA GLY A 129 5.86 -0.22 -3.68
C GLY A 129 6.77 -0.71 -4.81
N PHE A 130 7.96 -0.11 -4.92
CA PHE A 130 8.90 -0.32 -6.05
C PHE A 130 10.22 -0.96 -5.62
N GLY A 131 10.23 -1.72 -4.52
CA GLY A 131 11.46 -2.33 -4.01
C GLY A 131 12.44 -1.28 -3.48
N VAL A 132 11.93 -0.33 -2.73
CA VAL A 132 12.72 0.75 -2.12
C VAL A 132 13.70 0.16 -1.11
N SER A 133 14.97 0.48 -1.29
CA SER A 133 16.05 -0.02 -0.44
C SER A 133 16.91 1.12 0.11
N THR A 134 17.12 2.18 -0.66
CA THR A 134 17.94 3.35 -0.28
C THR A 134 17.11 4.62 -0.11
N ARG A 135 17.72 5.63 0.50
CA ARG A 135 17.13 6.96 0.68
C ARG A 135 16.88 7.67 -0.66
N GLU A 136 17.76 7.49 -1.62
CA GLU A 136 17.68 8.13 -2.95
C GLU A 136 16.47 7.56 -3.71
N HIS A 137 16.25 6.24 -3.63
CA HIS A 137 15.04 5.60 -4.16
C HIS A 137 13.77 6.15 -3.48
N PHE A 138 13.80 6.29 -2.15
CA PHE A 138 12.69 6.84 -1.39
C PHE A 138 12.37 8.27 -1.82
N GLN A 139 13.37 9.14 -1.91
CA GLN A 139 13.21 10.54 -2.32
C GLN A 139 12.66 10.66 -3.74
N SER A 140 13.21 9.86 -4.67
CA SER A 140 12.76 9.84 -6.08
C SER A 140 11.30 9.40 -6.23
N LEU A 141 10.82 8.53 -5.33
CA LEU A 141 9.43 8.08 -5.34
C LEU A 141 8.50 9.02 -4.56
N ALA A 142 9.00 9.64 -3.50
CA ALA A 142 8.24 10.59 -2.69
C ALA A 142 7.87 11.86 -3.47
N THR A 143 8.64 12.23 -4.51
CA THR A 143 8.27 13.33 -5.42
C THR A 143 7.15 12.96 -6.39
N LEU A 144 6.94 11.66 -6.65
CA LEU A 144 5.96 11.16 -7.61
C LEU A 144 4.68 10.63 -6.96
N SER A 145 4.70 10.35 -5.66
CA SER A 145 3.63 9.63 -4.96
C SER A 145 3.32 10.25 -3.60
N ASP A 146 2.13 9.95 -3.08
CA ASP A 146 1.67 10.48 -1.79
C ASP A 146 2.17 9.61 -0.62
N GLY A 147 2.76 8.44 -0.92
CA GLY A 147 3.38 7.56 0.06
C GLY A 147 4.29 6.52 -0.58
N VAL A 148 5.28 6.05 0.19
CA VAL A 148 6.25 5.04 -0.27
C VAL A 148 6.20 3.82 0.64
N VAL A 149 6.03 2.65 0.04
CA VAL A 149 5.95 1.37 0.76
C VAL A 149 7.27 0.63 0.68
N VAL A 150 7.83 0.31 1.86
CA VAL A 150 9.09 -0.42 2.00
C VAL A 150 8.84 -1.72 2.73
N GLY A 151 8.94 -2.85 2.02
CA GLY A 151 8.74 -4.18 2.58
C GLY A 151 10.02 -5.02 2.57
N SER A 152 10.51 -5.34 1.36
CA SER A 152 11.64 -6.27 1.19
C SER A 152 12.88 -5.86 1.97
N GLN A 153 13.26 -4.58 1.96
CA GLN A 153 14.44 -4.13 2.67
C GLN A 153 14.30 -4.24 4.19
N ILE A 154 13.11 -3.99 4.76
CA ILE A 154 12.84 -4.21 6.20
C ILE A 154 13.07 -5.68 6.57
N ILE A 155 12.54 -6.60 5.77
CA ILE A 155 12.72 -8.04 5.98
C ILE A 155 14.20 -8.41 5.86
N THR A 156 14.90 -7.90 4.84
CA THR A 156 16.34 -8.14 4.66
C THR A 156 17.16 -7.62 5.84
N THR A 157 16.87 -6.42 6.37
CA THR A 157 17.55 -5.88 7.55
C THR A 157 17.33 -6.79 8.77
N LEU A 158 16.10 -7.23 9.01
CA LEU A 158 15.78 -8.15 10.12
C LEU A 158 16.45 -9.53 9.99
N GLN A 159 16.61 -10.03 8.76
CA GLN A 159 17.26 -11.32 8.48
C GLN A 159 18.78 -11.26 8.67
N LYS A 160 19.42 -10.13 8.34
CA LYS A 160 20.87 -9.94 8.47
C LYS A 160 21.30 -9.61 9.90
N ALA A 161 20.42 -9.01 10.69
CA ALA A 161 20.70 -8.62 12.06
C ALA A 161 20.81 -9.82 13.00
N THR A 162 21.74 -9.74 13.97
CA THR A 162 21.79 -10.72 15.07
C THR A 162 20.54 -10.57 15.96
N PRO A 163 20.07 -11.63 16.64
CA PRO A 163 18.87 -11.56 17.47
C PRO A 163 18.83 -10.40 18.46
N GLU A 164 19.99 -10.02 19.01
CA GLU A 164 20.16 -8.94 19.99
C GLU A 164 20.05 -7.55 19.34
N ASN A 165 20.45 -7.42 18.07
CA ASN A 165 20.50 -6.15 17.35
C ASN A 165 19.33 -5.93 16.38
N ARG A 166 18.47 -6.92 16.13
CA ARG A 166 17.34 -6.82 15.17
C ARG A 166 16.52 -5.54 15.25
N LEU A 167 16.13 -5.14 16.47
CA LEU A 167 15.31 -3.93 16.66
C LEU A 167 16.12 -2.66 16.40
N LYS A 168 17.38 -2.64 16.85
CA LYS A 168 18.29 -1.52 16.66
C LYS A 168 18.59 -1.31 15.18
N ASP A 169 18.97 -2.36 14.46
CA ASP A 169 19.30 -2.29 13.03
C ASP A 169 18.08 -1.84 12.21
N LEU A 170 16.88 -2.31 12.57
CA LEU A 170 15.64 -1.86 11.94
C LEU A 170 15.35 -0.38 12.22
N GLU A 171 15.50 0.05 13.48
CA GLU A 171 15.32 1.46 13.85
C GLU A 171 16.30 2.37 13.10
N GLU A 172 17.56 1.95 13.02
CA GLU A 172 18.61 2.67 12.28
C GLU A 172 18.28 2.77 10.79
N TYR A 173 17.84 1.67 10.17
CA TYR A 173 17.40 1.67 8.79
C TYR A 173 16.21 2.62 8.56
N CYS A 174 15.17 2.56 9.41
CA CYS A 174 14.03 3.45 9.31
C CYS A 174 14.39 4.93 9.56
N ALA A 175 15.34 5.20 10.45
CA ALA A 175 15.84 6.55 10.72
C ALA A 175 16.65 7.12 9.54
N TYR A 176 17.51 6.29 8.92
CA TYR A 176 18.24 6.63 7.69
C TYR A 176 17.25 6.92 6.54
N LEU A 177 16.32 6.01 6.29
CA LEU A 177 15.33 6.17 5.22
C LEU A 177 14.46 7.42 5.44
N GLY A 178 14.02 7.64 6.68
CA GLY A 178 13.21 8.80 7.08
C GLY A 178 13.98 10.12 7.23
N GLY A 179 15.31 10.12 7.10
CA GLY A 179 16.14 11.33 7.15
C GLY A 179 16.34 11.92 8.54
N ARG A 180 16.04 11.13 9.57
CA ARG A 180 16.24 11.50 10.97
C ARG A 180 17.69 11.29 11.44
N ARG A 181 18.54 10.70 10.61
CA ARG A 181 20.01 10.64 10.77
C ARG A 181 20.70 10.93 9.43
N PRO A 182 21.85 11.64 9.42
CA PRO A 182 22.75 11.66 8.26
C PRO A 182 23.33 10.25 8.03
N GLU A 183 23.76 9.97 6.81
CA GLU A 183 24.29 8.67 6.38
C GLU A 183 25.29 8.08 7.40
N ALA A 184 25.03 6.84 7.83
CA ALA A 184 26.12 5.97 8.25
C ALA A 184 26.83 5.54 6.96
N ALA A 185 27.92 6.21 6.63
CA ALA A 185 28.84 5.73 5.62
C ALA A 185 29.23 4.28 5.97
N ASN A 186 28.94 3.33 5.07
CA ASN A 186 29.81 2.20 4.85
C ASN A 186 29.52 1.51 3.51
N GLU A 187 30.46 1.76 2.58
CA GLU A 187 31.09 0.80 1.67
C GLU A 187 30.30 -0.47 1.33
N THR A 188 29.61 -0.48 0.19
CA THR A 188 29.80 -1.42 -0.93
C THR A 188 28.62 -1.35 -1.90
N THR A 189 28.59 -0.33 -2.76
CA THR A 189 28.12 -0.50 -4.14
C THR A 189 28.62 0.67 -4.97
N ARG A 190 29.39 0.35 -6.02
CA ARG A 190 30.02 1.30 -6.94
C ARG A 190 28.98 2.26 -7.55
N GLU A 191 29.33 3.54 -7.53
CA GLU A 191 28.73 4.61 -8.32
C GLU A 191 28.56 4.24 -9.80
N VAL A 192 27.46 4.68 -10.42
CA VAL A 192 27.47 5.45 -11.69
C VAL A 192 26.27 6.41 -11.67
N GLY A 193 26.50 7.66 -12.12
CA GLY A 193 25.67 8.87 -12.01
C GLY A 193 24.18 8.78 -12.39
N ILE A 194 23.36 9.80 -12.12
CA ILE A 194 23.56 11.22 -12.47
C ILE A 194 22.93 12.15 -11.41
N VAL A 195 23.53 13.34 -11.35
CA VAL A 195 23.39 14.48 -10.45
C VAL A 195 22.11 15.30 -10.72
N GLU A 196 21.75 16.11 -9.71
CA GLU A 196 20.89 17.31 -9.72
C GLU A 196 19.38 17.13 -9.61
N ALA A 197 18.88 17.23 -8.37
CA ALA A 197 17.82 18.16 -7.99
C ALA A 197 17.66 18.15 -6.46
N ILE A 198 18.48 18.94 -5.76
CA ILE A 198 18.29 19.22 -4.32
C ILE A 198 18.08 20.71 -4.15
N ALA A 199 16.82 21.13 -4.19
CA ALA A 199 16.31 22.32 -3.52
C ALA A 199 14.78 22.14 -3.43
N ASP A 200 14.20 22.37 -2.25
CA ASP A 200 12.75 22.37 -1.98
C ASP A 200 12.01 21.05 -1.68
N ALA A 201 12.60 20.18 -0.85
CA ALA A 201 11.81 19.16 -0.15
C ALA A 201 11.40 19.65 1.25
N LYS A 202 10.16 20.15 1.40
CA LYS A 202 9.52 20.36 2.72
C LYS A 202 8.92 19.04 3.21
N ALA A 203 9.07 18.76 4.51
CA ALA A 203 8.42 17.64 5.17
C ALA A 203 6.88 17.79 5.07
N PRO A 204 6.13 16.74 4.71
CA PRO A 204 4.67 16.82 4.73
C PRO A 204 4.18 16.77 6.18
N GLU A 205 3.48 17.83 6.60
CA GLU A 205 2.81 17.92 7.91
C GLU A 205 1.44 17.19 7.93
N ALA A 206 1.09 16.47 6.87
CA ALA A 206 -0.20 15.80 6.76
C ALA A 206 -0.21 14.45 7.51
N VAL A 207 -0.83 14.43 8.68
CA VAL A 207 -1.36 13.20 9.28
C VAL A 207 -2.55 12.78 8.40
N PRO A 208 -2.52 11.60 7.75
CA PRO A 208 -3.68 11.13 7.00
C PRO A 208 -4.84 10.92 7.99
N THR A 209 -5.81 11.82 7.92
CA THR A 209 -7.04 11.75 8.71
C THR A 209 -8.07 11.01 7.88
N VAL A 210 -8.50 9.85 8.38
CA VAL A 210 -9.64 9.11 7.81
C VAL A 210 -10.88 9.92 8.16
N SER A 211 -11.35 10.76 7.25
CA SER A 211 -12.53 11.62 7.45
C SER A 211 -13.34 11.74 6.17
N ALA A 212 -13.76 10.61 5.63
CA ALA A 212 -14.99 10.47 4.83
C ALA A 212 -15.13 9.00 4.38
N THR A 213 -16.12 8.30 4.92
CA THR A 213 -16.60 7.05 4.33
C THR A 213 -17.51 7.42 3.15
N ILE A 214 -17.19 6.95 1.96
CA ILE A 214 -17.99 7.17 0.74
C ILE A 214 -19.32 6.39 0.84
N THR A 215 -20.43 7.04 0.46
CA THR A 215 -21.82 6.62 0.69
C THR A 215 -22.31 5.48 -0.22
N ALA A 216 -23.39 4.79 0.21
CA ALA A 216 -23.97 3.61 -0.42
C ALA A 216 -24.47 3.76 -1.88
N GLU A 217 -24.70 4.98 -2.38
CA GLU A 217 -25.18 5.22 -3.75
C GLU A 217 -24.10 4.95 -4.82
N GLN A 218 -22.81 5.13 -4.50
CA GLN A 218 -21.74 4.87 -5.46
C GLN A 218 -21.48 3.36 -5.66
N ASP A 219 -21.93 2.51 -4.73
CA ASP A 219 -21.75 1.07 -4.78
C ASP A 219 -22.71 0.38 -5.75
N SER A 220 -23.95 0.89 -5.92
CA SER A 220 -24.92 0.34 -6.88
C SER A 220 -24.51 0.57 -8.33
N ASP A 221 -23.96 1.75 -8.62
CA ASP A 221 -23.47 2.09 -9.96
C ASP A 221 -22.24 1.25 -10.33
N LEU A 222 -21.39 0.94 -9.35
CA LEU A 222 -20.23 0.07 -9.55
C LEU A 222 -20.62 -1.36 -9.91
N VAL A 223 -21.59 -1.90 -9.16
CA VAL A 223 -22.16 -3.23 -9.38
C VAL A 223 -22.78 -3.32 -10.77
N ALA A 224 -23.50 -2.28 -11.20
CA ALA A 224 -24.09 -2.22 -12.54
C ALA A 224 -23.01 -2.15 -13.65
N GLN A 225 -21.95 -1.35 -13.46
CA GLN A 225 -20.84 -1.26 -14.41
C GLN A 225 -20.06 -2.58 -14.54
N LEU A 226 -19.86 -3.30 -13.44
CA LEU A 226 -19.20 -4.61 -13.43
C LEU A 226 -20.06 -5.70 -14.09
N ALA A 227 -21.35 -5.75 -13.76
CA ALA A 227 -22.28 -6.72 -14.36
C ALA A 227 -22.43 -6.54 -15.88
N ALA A 228 -22.21 -5.33 -16.39
CA ALA A 228 -22.22 -5.02 -17.81
C ALA A 228 -20.94 -5.47 -18.55
N MET A 229 -19.80 -5.61 -17.86
CA MET A 229 -18.54 -6.06 -18.46
C MET A 229 -18.29 -7.57 -18.34
N HIS A 230 -18.66 -8.16 -17.20
CA HIS A 230 -18.49 -9.59 -16.95
C HIS A 230 -19.76 -10.10 -16.23
N GLY A 231 -20.46 -11.05 -16.85
CA GLY A 231 -21.80 -11.49 -16.43
C GLY A 231 -21.92 -11.84 -14.94
N LYS A 232 -23.11 -11.56 -14.39
CA LYS A 232 -23.61 -11.77 -13.01
C LYS A 232 -22.54 -11.88 -11.90
N ILE A 233 -22.43 -10.80 -11.13
CA ILE A 233 -21.79 -10.78 -9.81
C ILE A 233 -22.47 -11.82 -8.91
N PRO A 234 -21.70 -12.67 -8.17
CA PRO A 234 -22.28 -13.58 -7.19
C PRO A 234 -23.02 -12.80 -6.11
N GLU A 235 -24.32 -13.08 -5.92
CA GLU A 235 -25.04 -12.61 -4.73
C GLU A 235 -24.48 -13.34 -3.50
N ARG A 236 -23.81 -12.60 -2.62
CA ARG A 236 -23.44 -13.01 -1.27
C ARG A 236 -23.79 -11.90 -0.31
#